data_AF-A0A7Z0QQR7-F1
#
_entry.id   AF-A0A7Z0QQR7-F1
#
_cell.length_a   1.000
_cell.length_b   1.000
_cell.length_c   1.000
_cell.angle_alpha   90.00
_cell.angle_beta   90.00
_cell.angle_gamma   90.00
#
_symmetry.space_group_name_H-M   'P 1'
#
loop_
_entity.id
_entity.type
_entity.pdbx_description
1 polymer ?
#
loop_
_entity_poly.entity_id
_entity_poly.type
_entity_poly.pdbx_seq_one_letter_code
_entity_poly.pdbx_strand_id
1 'polypeptide(L)'
;MHPWGKMMVSKQTTSVWPSRARLAATLCAALALAACGSKDDAAAPDAAAGDAAAVSQQAAEQAARQQQEADSAMADLSVDELRTAANAAYQESRLYSPAGQSAMEYYLALREKQAGDAAASSALIDLLPMTVIATEQSRDRADFAEARRLLGLIERADARHPALERLRASITAAEEQAARRAEQQVLTAEQEAQRQQQLERDRAQQQQQQQAAAAAQLAQQQAAAEQTARDEAARQE
;
A
#
# COMPACT_ATOMS: atom_id res chain seq x y z
N MET A 1 -55.91 3.83 20.95
CA MET A 1 -55.83 2.47 20.37
C MET A 1 -56.00 2.58 18.86
N HIS A 2 -55.00 2.07 18.11
CA HIS A 2 -54.83 2.07 16.65
C HIS A 2 -54.44 3.38 15.96
N PRO A 3 -53.16 3.48 15.56
CA PRO A 3 -52.84 4.01 14.24
C PRO A 3 -52.01 2.97 13.47
N TRP A 4 -52.64 2.26 12.54
CA TRP A 4 -51.95 1.46 11.53
C TRP A 4 -52.01 2.20 10.20
N GLY A 5 -51.03 3.08 9.99
CA GLY A 5 -50.71 3.64 8.69
C GLY A 5 -49.90 2.63 7.89
N LYS A 6 -50.57 1.92 6.97
CA LYS A 6 -49.92 1.15 5.89
C LYS A 6 -49.09 2.11 5.04
N MET A 7 -47.77 2.03 5.11
CA MET A 7 -46.90 2.53 4.05
C MET A 7 -46.23 1.35 3.35
N MET A 8 -46.30 1.46 2.03
CA MET A 8 -46.10 0.42 1.04
C MET A 8 -44.65 -0.04 0.99
N VAL A 9 -44.46 -1.36 1.09
CA VAL A 9 -43.24 -2.06 0.68
C VAL A 9 -43.10 -1.88 -0.82
N SER A 10 -42.15 -1.05 -1.24
CA SER A 10 -41.78 -0.91 -2.64
C SER A 10 -40.95 -2.12 -3.05
N LYS A 11 -41.55 -2.97 -3.89
CA LYS A 11 -40.89 -4.12 -4.50
C LYS A 11 -39.94 -3.60 -5.59
N GLN A 12 -38.65 -3.54 -5.31
CA GLN A 12 -37.67 -3.37 -6.39
C GLN A 12 -37.58 -4.69 -7.17
N THR A 13 -38.05 -4.62 -8.41
CA THR A 13 -38.04 -5.68 -9.42
C THR A 13 -36.63 -5.81 -9.97
N THR A 14 -35.98 -6.94 -9.70
CA THR A 14 -34.72 -7.32 -10.33
C THR A 14 -34.98 -7.65 -11.80
N SER A 15 -34.45 -6.81 -12.70
CA SER A 15 -34.43 -7.08 -14.13
C SER A 15 -33.41 -8.19 -14.41
N VAL A 16 -33.91 -9.34 -14.84
CA VAL A 16 -33.13 -10.52 -15.22
C VAL A 16 -32.88 -10.46 -16.72
N TRP A 17 -31.69 -10.02 -17.13
CA TRP A 17 -31.28 -10.05 -18.54
C TRP A 17 -30.51 -11.34 -18.85
N PRO A 18 -30.69 -11.95 -20.03
CA PRO A 18 -30.42 -13.37 -20.25
C PRO A 18 -28.93 -13.71 -20.33
N SER A 19 -28.51 -14.58 -19.42
CA SER A 19 -27.16 -15.12 -19.17
C SER A 19 -26.57 -15.99 -20.29
N ARG A 20 -27.07 -15.91 -21.53
CA ARG A 20 -26.60 -16.74 -22.65
C ARG A 20 -25.72 -16.01 -23.66
N ALA A 21 -25.73 -14.68 -23.68
CA ALA A 21 -24.88 -13.88 -24.56
C ALA A 21 -23.47 -13.61 -23.98
N ARG A 22 -23.24 -13.85 -22.67
CA ARG A 22 -21.94 -13.62 -22.01
C ARG A 22 -20.99 -14.82 -22.05
N LEU A 23 -21.47 -16.00 -22.43
CA LEU A 23 -20.66 -17.24 -22.47
C LEU A 23 -20.00 -17.50 -23.84
N ALA A 24 -20.44 -16.83 -24.91
CA ALA A 24 -19.86 -17.00 -26.24
C ALA A 24 -18.71 -15.99 -26.53
N ALA A 25 -18.67 -14.86 -25.83
CA ALA A 25 -17.65 -13.82 -26.04
C ALA A 25 -16.35 -14.07 -25.25
N THR A 26 -16.38 -14.90 -24.21
CA THR A 26 -15.19 -15.21 -23.38
C THR A 26 -14.35 -16.37 -23.93
N LEU A 27 -14.89 -17.20 -24.84
CA LEU A 27 -14.17 -18.35 -25.39
C LEU A 27 -13.30 -18.00 -26.62
N CYS A 28 -13.59 -16.92 -27.34
CA CYS A 28 -12.79 -16.50 -28.51
C CYS A 28 -11.64 -15.53 -28.19
N ALA A 29 -11.62 -14.93 -27.00
CA ALA A 29 -10.51 -14.06 -26.58
C ALA A 29 -9.31 -14.84 -25.97
N ALA A 30 -9.48 -16.14 -25.68
CA ALA A 30 -8.47 -16.96 -25.01
C ALA A 30 -7.50 -17.69 -25.95
N LEU A 31 -7.70 -17.64 -27.27
CA LEU A 31 -6.90 -18.40 -28.25
C LEU A 31 -5.91 -17.56 -29.07
N ALA A 32 -5.83 -16.25 -28.85
CA ALA A 32 -4.98 -15.35 -29.63
C ALA A 32 -3.68 -14.90 -28.92
N LEU A 33 -3.43 -15.32 -27.68
CA LEU A 33 -2.25 -14.88 -26.90
C LEU A 33 -1.18 -15.96 -26.66
N ALA A 34 -1.38 -17.19 -27.16
CA ALA A 34 -0.46 -18.31 -26.95
C ALA A 34 0.56 -18.52 -28.10
N ALA A 35 0.72 -17.55 -29.01
CA ALA A 35 1.50 -17.72 -30.24
C ALA A 35 2.63 -16.69 -30.46
N CYS A 36 3.07 -15.97 -29.43
CA CYS A 36 4.35 -15.26 -29.45
C CYS A 36 5.17 -15.66 -28.22
N GLY A 37 5.90 -16.76 -28.34
CA GLY A 37 6.93 -17.12 -27.39
C GLY A 37 8.21 -16.32 -27.64
N SER A 38 8.85 -15.89 -26.55
CA SER A 38 10.30 -15.96 -26.43
C SER A 38 10.73 -15.65 -25.00
N LYS A 39 11.31 -16.69 -24.38
CA LYS A 39 12.45 -16.66 -23.46
C LYS A 39 12.19 -16.25 -22.01
N ASP A 40 12.58 -17.18 -21.13
CA ASP A 40 12.66 -17.07 -19.69
C ASP A 40 13.30 -15.76 -19.23
N ASP A 41 12.54 -15.01 -18.43
CA ASP A 41 13.08 -14.27 -17.31
C ASP A 41 12.10 -14.48 -16.14
N ALA A 42 12.39 -15.51 -15.34
CA ALA A 42 11.84 -15.61 -13.99
C ALA A 42 12.41 -14.43 -13.20
N ALA A 43 11.70 -13.30 -13.25
CA ALA A 43 12.03 -12.12 -12.48
C ALA A 43 12.06 -12.50 -10.99
N ALA A 44 13.25 -12.37 -10.40
CA ALA A 44 13.46 -12.51 -8.98
C ALA A 44 12.52 -11.55 -8.21
N PRO A 45 11.98 -11.96 -7.04
CA PRO A 45 11.13 -11.09 -6.22
C PRO A 45 11.88 -9.92 -5.57
N ASP A 46 13.20 -9.83 -5.80
CA ASP A 46 14.11 -8.83 -5.22
C ASP A 46 13.82 -7.38 -5.69
N ALA A 47 13.14 -7.22 -6.83
CA ALA A 47 12.77 -5.90 -7.35
C ALA A 47 11.61 -5.23 -6.57
N ALA A 48 10.76 -6.00 -5.88
CA ALA A 48 9.54 -5.47 -5.26
C ALA A 48 9.79 -4.81 -3.89
N ALA A 49 10.79 -5.26 -3.14
CA ALA A 49 11.12 -4.70 -1.82
C ALA A 49 11.90 -3.37 -1.92
N GLY A 50 12.79 -3.26 -2.91
CA GLY A 50 13.49 -2.01 -3.24
C GLY A 50 12.55 -0.92 -3.75
N ASP A 51 11.52 -1.31 -4.52
CA ASP A 51 10.50 -0.39 -5.03
C ASP A 51 9.65 0.22 -3.90
N ALA A 52 9.26 -0.54 -2.88
CA ALA A 52 8.42 0.00 -1.78
C ALA A 52 9.16 1.03 -0.90
N ALA A 53 10.43 0.78 -0.60
CA ALA A 53 11.28 1.73 0.15
C ALA A 53 11.60 2.99 -0.69
N ALA A 54 11.85 2.83 -1.99
CA ALA A 54 12.06 3.96 -2.90
C ALA A 54 10.78 4.79 -3.10
N VAL A 55 9.62 4.15 -3.22
CA VAL A 55 8.30 4.82 -3.37
C VAL A 55 7.95 5.61 -2.11
N SER A 56 8.23 5.09 -0.91
CA SER A 56 7.99 5.82 0.34
C SER A 56 8.93 7.03 0.51
N GLN A 57 10.20 6.92 0.12
CA GLN A 57 11.12 8.06 0.08
C GLN A 57 10.69 9.13 -0.94
N GLN A 58 10.28 8.72 -2.14
CA GLN A 58 9.78 9.63 -3.17
C GLN A 58 8.51 10.36 -2.72
N ALA A 59 7.59 9.67 -2.05
CA ALA A 59 6.38 10.29 -1.51
C ALA A 59 6.70 11.34 -0.41
N ALA A 60 7.66 11.04 0.46
CA ALA A 60 8.12 11.99 1.48
C ALA A 60 8.80 13.22 0.86
N GLU A 61 9.63 13.05 -0.16
CA GLU A 61 10.23 14.16 -0.89
C GLU A 61 9.19 15.01 -1.64
N GLN A 62 8.19 14.37 -2.26
CA GLN A 62 7.10 15.08 -2.91
C GLN A 62 6.28 15.90 -1.91
N ALA A 63 5.95 15.33 -0.74
CA ALA A 63 5.25 16.06 0.32
C ALA A 63 6.06 17.25 0.84
N ALA A 64 7.38 17.10 0.99
CA ALA A 64 8.26 18.21 1.39
C ALA A 64 8.30 19.33 0.33
N ARG A 65 8.38 18.99 -0.96
CA ARG A 65 8.34 19.97 -2.05
C ARG A 65 7.00 20.69 -2.10
N GLN A 66 5.88 19.96 -1.98
CA GLN A 66 4.54 20.55 -1.93
C GLN A 66 4.40 21.51 -0.75
N GLN A 67 4.94 21.17 0.42
CA GLN A 67 4.93 22.07 1.57
C GLN A 67 5.74 23.34 1.30
N GLN A 68 6.92 23.22 0.69
CA GLN A 68 7.77 24.37 0.38
C GLN A 68 7.14 25.30 -0.68
N GLU A 69 6.50 24.72 -1.70
CA GLU A 69 5.73 25.47 -2.69
C GLU A 69 4.54 26.19 -2.05
N ALA A 70 3.83 25.53 -1.14
CA ALA A 70 2.74 26.12 -0.39
C ALA A 70 3.19 27.28 0.52
N ASP A 71 4.26 27.09 1.30
CA ASP A 71 4.84 28.14 2.15
C ASP A 71 5.27 29.35 1.27
N SER A 72 5.84 29.10 0.09
CA SER A 72 6.22 30.14 -0.87
C SER A 72 4.99 30.89 -1.43
N ALA A 73 3.94 30.16 -1.83
CA ALA A 73 2.71 30.77 -2.33
C ALA A 73 2.02 31.64 -1.26
N MET A 74 2.04 31.21 0.01
CA MET A 74 1.52 32.00 1.12
C MET A 74 2.39 33.23 1.43
N ALA A 75 3.71 33.10 1.26
CA ALA A 75 4.64 34.20 1.42
C ALA A 75 4.46 35.31 0.36
N ASP A 76 3.81 35.03 -0.77
CA ASP A 76 3.50 36.04 -1.79
C ASP A 76 2.19 36.80 -1.50
N LEU A 77 1.29 36.25 -0.67
CA LEU A 77 0.03 36.88 -0.32
C LEU A 77 0.22 38.13 0.55
N SER A 78 -0.64 39.12 0.39
CA SER A 78 -0.71 40.29 1.28
C SER A 78 -1.30 39.93 2.65
N VAL A 79 -1.14 40.82 3.64
CA VAL A 79 -1.70 40.66 4.98
C VAL A 79 -3.23 40.46 4.94
N ASP A 80 -3.94 41.22 4.12
CA ASP A 80 -5.41 41.13 4.02
C ASP A 80 -5.87 39.86 3.28
N GLU A 81 -5.12 39.43 2.26
CA GLU A 81 -5.36 38.14 1.60
C GLU A 81 -5.13 36.97 2.54
N LEU A 82 -4.04 36.98 3.33
CA LEU A 82 -3.78 35.96 4.34
C LEU A 82 -4.85 35.92 5.42
N ARG A 83 -5.29 37.08 5.90
CA ARG A 83 -6.38 37.14 6.90
C ARG A 83 -7.68 36.60 6.33
N THR A 84 -8.02 36.96 5.10
CA THR A 84 -9.20 36.45 4.40
C THR A 84 -9.12 34.94 4.22
N ALA A 85 -7.99 34.44 3.73
CA ALA A 85 -7.76 33.01 3.50
C ALA A 85 -7.74 32.20 4.80
N ALA A 86 -7.12 32.70 5.86
CA ALA A 86 -7.12 32.06 7.18
C ALA A 86 -8.53 31.91 7.74
N ASN A 87 -9.33 32.98 7.70
CA ASN A 87 -10.72 32.97 8.15
C ASN A 87 -11.56 32.01 7.30
N ALA A 88 -11.42 32.03 5.98
CA ALA A 88 -12.12 31.11 5.09
C ALA A 88 -11.77 29.65 5.43
N ALA A 89 -10.48 29.32 5.52
CA ALA A 89 -10.02 27.98 5.89
C ALA A 89 -10.53 27.53 7.26
N TYR A 90 -10.58 28.43 8.24
CA TYR A 90 -11.11 28.12 9.58
C TYR A 90 -12.62 27.81 9.52
N GLN A 91 -13.40 28.65 8.83
CA GLN A 91 -14.85 28.46 8.68
C GLN A 91 -15.21 27.19 7.89
N GLU A 92 -14.36 26.82 6.94
CA GLU A 92 -14.47 25.60 6.16
C GLU A 92 -13.90 24.36 6.90
N SER A 93 -13.53 24.52 8.19
CA SER A 93 -12.98 23.45 9.03
C SER A 93 -11.66 22.85 8.51
N ARG A 94 -10.95 23.54 7.62
CA ARG A 94 -9.59 23.21 7.18
C ARG A 94 -8.59 23.69 8.23
N LEU A 95 -8.62 23.11 9.43
CA LEU A 95 -7.87 23.64 10.56
C LEU A 95 -6.35 23.49 10.40
N TYR A 96 -5.91 22.28 10.08
CA TYR A 96 -4.50 21.90 9.92
C TYR A 96 -4.24 21.10 8.64
N SER A 97 -5.31 20.74 7.90
CA SER A 97 -5.27 19.91 6.69
C SER A 97 -6.31 20.41 5.68
N PRO A 98 -6.09 20.25 4.36
CA PRO A 98 -4.88 19.74 3.70
C PRO A 98 -3.71 20.74 3.76
N ALA A 99 -2.50 20.24 3.48
CA ALA A 99 -1.29 21.05 3.41
C ALA A 99 -1.44 22.22 2.41
N GLY A 100 -0.90 23.38 2.78
CA GLY A 100 -0.94 24.60 1.96
C GLY A 100 -2.31 25.28 1.81
N GLN A 101 -3.36 24.73 2.43
CA GLN A 101 -4.71 25.31 2.39
C GLN A 101 -5.36 25.35 3.78
N SER A 102 -4.57 25.13 4.83
CA SER A 102 -5.04 25.08 6.21
C SER A 102 -5.01 26.45 6.90
N ALA A 103 -5.96 26.67 7.81
CA ALA A 103 -6.04 27.87 8.62
C ALA A 103 -4.77 28.09 9.43
N MET A 104 -4.19 27.02 9.99
CA MET A 104 -2.95 27.08 10.75
C MET A 104 -1.79 27.67 9.93
N GLU A 105 -1.62 27.21 8.70
CA GLU A 105 -0.56 27.69 7.82
C GLU A 105 -0.79 29.16 7.40
N TYR A 106 -2.02 29.57 7.09
CA TYR A 106 -2.32 30.98 6.79
C TYR A 106 -2.09 31.90 7.99
N TYR A 107 -2.45 31.48 9.21
CA TYR A 107 -2.17 32.26 10.42
C TYR A 107 -0.69 32.33 10.75
N LEU A 108 0.09 31.28 10.48
CA LEU A 108 1.55 31.31 10.60
C LEU A 108 2.18 32.30 9.62
N ALA A 109 1.81 32.23 8.34
CA ALA A 109 2.27 33.17 7.33
C ALA A 109 1.87 34.62 7.65
N LEU A 110 0.64 34.82 8.16
CA LEU A 110 0.18 36.14 8.62
C LEU A 110 1.05 36.67 9.76
N ARG A 111 1.36 35.84 10.76
CA ARG A 111 2.21 36.23 11.88
C ARG A 111 3.65 36.52 11.48
N GLU A 112 4.18 35.80 10.49
CA GLU A 112 5.50 36.05 9.91
C GLU A 112 5.57 37.42 9.22
N LYS A 113 4.51 37.84 8.53
CA LYS A 113 4.43 39.16 7.89
C LYS A 113 4.07 40.29 8.83
N GLN A 114 3.19 40.03 9.80
CA GLN A 114 2.69 41.01 10.76
C GLN A 114 2.88 40.46 12.18
N ALA A 115 4.09 40.65 12.70
CA ALA A 115 4.39 40.31 14.09
C ALA A 115 3.44 41.04 15.04
N GLY A 116 2.92 40.32 16.04
CA GLY A 116 2.02 40.91 17.05
C GLY A 116 0.55 41.02 16.64
N ASP A 117 0.10 40.42 15.52
CA ASP A 117 -1.33 40.28 15.24
C ASP A 117 -1.99 39.41 16.33
N ALA A 118 -2.87 40.03 17.13
CA ALA A 118 -3.53 39.39 18.26
C ALA A 118 -4.54 38.32 17.81
N ALA A 119 -5.22 38.52 16.67
CA ALA A 119 -6.18 37.57 16.15
C ALA A 119 -5.48 36.31 15.64
N ALA A 120 -4.38 36.46 14.90
CA ALA A 120 -3.55 35.34 14.46
C ALA A 120 -2.95 34.58 15.66
N SER A 121 -2.47 35.32 16.68
CA SER A 121 -1.91 34.72 17.89
C SER A 121 -2.95 33.89 18.66
N SER A 122 -4.16 34.42 18.84
CA SER A 122 -5.27 33.70 19.49
C SER A 122 -5.65 32.45 18.70
N ALA A 123 -5.85 32.59 17.38
CA ALA A 123 -6.24 31.47 16.53
C ALA A 123 -5.20 30.34 16.55
N LEU A 124 -3.90 30.65 16.54
CA LEU A 124 -2.85 29.64 16.64
C LEU A 124 -2.89 28.91 17.99
N ILE A 125 -3.15 29.61 19.09
CA ILE A 125 -3.32 28.99 20.42
C ILE A 125 -4.52 28.03 20.42
N ASP A 126 -5.64 28.44 19.82
CA ASP A 126 -6.86 27.63 19.75
C ASP A 126 -6.70 26.39 18.84
N LEU A 127 -5.87 26.48 17.80
CA LEU A 127 -5.63 25.38 16.85
C LEU A 127 -4.63 24.34 17.37
N LEU A 128 -3.75 24.71 18.30
CA LEU A 128 -2.67 23.84 18.80
C LEU A 128 -3.18 22.50 19.38
N PRO A 129 -4.20 22.45 20.27
CA PRO A 129 -4.69 21.19 20.83
C PRO A 129 -5.14 20.19 19.75
N MET A 130 -5.86 20.68 18.74
CA MET A 130 -6.34 19.86 17.63
C MET A 130 -5.20 19.39 16.72
N THR A 131 -4.19 20.23 16.51
CA THR A 131 -3.03 19.89 15.68
C THR A 131 -2.15 18.83 16.35
N VAL A 132 -2.00 18.89 17.68
CA VAL A 132 -1.31 17.85 18.46
C VAL A 132 -2.00 16.50 18.29
N ILE A 133 -3.32 16.46 18.43
CA ILE A 133 -4.11 15.23 18.24
C ILE A 133 -3.96 14.72 16.79
N ALA A 134 -4.05 15.61 15.80
CA ALA A 134 -3.88 15.25 14.39
C ALA A 134 -2.49 14.68 14.08
N THR A 135 -1.44 15.20 14.74
CA THR A 135 -0.08 14.71 14.64
C THR A 135 0.01 13.26 15.13
N GLU A 136 -0.57 12.97 16.29
CA GLU A 136 -0.61 11.62 16.86
C GLU A 136 -1.40 10.66 15.97
N GLN A 137 -2.56 11.08 15.47
CA GLN A 137 -3.38 10.28 14.57
C GLN A 137 -2.67 9.97 13.25
N SER A 138 -1.93 10.92 12.69
CA SER A 138 -1.18 10.72 11.45
C SER A 138 -0.04 9.71 11.66
N ARG A 139 0.69 9.83 12.78
CA ARG A 139 1.66 8.82 13.22
C ARG A 139 1.03 7.44 13.34
N ASP A 140 -0.13 7.33 14.00
CA ASP A 140 -0.79 6.05 14.24
C ASP A 140 -1.29 5.39 12.95
N ARG A 141 -1.61 6.19 11.92
CA ARG A 141 -1.92 5.73 10.55
C ARG A 141 -0.69 5.44 9.69
N ALA A 142 0.52 5.57 10.24
CA ALA A 142 1.79 5.50 9.51
C ALA A 142 1.93 6.55 8.39
N ASP A 143 1.17 7.64 8.47
CA ASP A 143 1.36 8.83 7.64
C ASP A 143 2.42 9.73 8.29
N PHE A 144 3.67 9.26 8.21
CA PHE A 144 4.79 9.91 8.89
C PHE A 144 5.16 11.25 8.25
N ALA A 145 4.94 11.42 6.94
CA ALA A 145 5.13 12.69 6.26
C ALA A 145 4.20 13.76 6.84
N GLU A 146 2.90 13.47 6.98
CA GLU A 146 1.95 14.38 7.59
C GLU A 146 2.26 14.62 9.08
N ALA A 147 2.61 13.58 9.83
CA ALA A 147 2.97 13.72 11.24
C ALA A 147 4.17 14.67 11.44
N ARG A 148 5.21 14.57 10.60
CA ARG A 148 6.38 15.47 10.63
C ARG A 148 6.01 16.89 10.22
N ARG A 149 5.15 17.06 9.23
CA ARG A 149 4.64 18.37 8.79
C ARG A 149 3.89 19.07 9.92
N LEU A 150 2.92 18.39 10.54
CA LEU A 150 2.13 18.93 11.65
C LEU A 150 2.99 19.22 12.88
N LEU A 151 3.99 18.39 13.20
CA LEU A 151 4.99 18.69 14.23
C LEU A 151 5.72 20.02 13.94
N GLY A 152 6.12 20.25 12.69
CA GLY A 152 6.75 21.50 12.26
C GLY A 152 5.83 22.71 12.41
N LEU A 153 4.53 22.57 12.13
CA LEU A 153 3.56 23.65 12.35
C LEU A 153 3.39 23.97 13.84
N ILE A 154 3.35 22.95 14.71
CA ILE A 154 3.30 23.13 16.17
C ILE A 154 4.56 23.87 16.64
N GLU A 155 5.74 23.47 16.17
CA GLU A 155 7.02 24.09 16.53
C GLU A 155 7.11 25.54 16.07
N ARG A 156 6.63 25.85 14.85
CA ARG A 156 6.50 27.22 14.35
C ARG A 156 5.52 28.01 15.21
N ALA A 157 4.35 27.44 15.55
CA ALA A 157 3.32 28.11 16.35
C ALA A 157 3.79 28.44 17.77
N ASP A 158 4.41 27.49 18.46
CA ASP A 158 5.02 27.66 19.79
C ASP A 158 6.21 26.70 19.97
N ALA A 159 7.42 27.24 19.84
CA ALA A 159 8.67 26.48 19.99
C ALA A 159 8.90 25.92 21.41
N ARG A 160 8.13 26.35 22.42
CA ARG A 160 8.20 25.85 23.79
C ARG A 160 7.01 24.95 24.15
N HIS A 161 6.21 24.55 23.16
CA HIS A 161 5.03 23.74 23.40
C HIS A 161 5.43 22.40 24.06
N PRO A 162 4.80 22.01 25.19
CA PRO A 162 5.25 20.87 26.01
C PRO A 162 5.15 19.51 25.30
N ALA A 163 4.36 19.42 24.23
CA ALA A 163 4.23 18.17 23.47
C ALA A 163 5.38 17.91 22.48
N LEU A 164 6.20 18.91 22.12
CA LEU A 164 7.18 18.79 21.03
C LEU A 164 8.14 17.61 21.20
N GLU A 165 8.79 17.50 22.35
CA GLU A 165 9.75 16.43 22.63
C GLU A 165 9.10 15.06 22.59
N ARG A 166 7.92 14.91 23.23
CA ARG A 166 7.17 13.65 23.24
C ARG A 166 6.72 13.25 21.83
N LEU A 167 6.22 14.19 21.05
CA LEU A 167 5.77 13.94 19.68
C LEU A 167 6.94 13.52 18.79
N ARG A 168 8.06 14.26 18.82
CA ARG A 168 9.27 13.95 18.04
C ARG A 168 9.78 12.54 18.32
N ALA A 169 9.92 12.18 19.61
CA ALA A 169 10.33 10.85 20.02
C ALA A 169 9.34 9.77 19.56
N SER A 170 8.03 10.02 19.72
CA SER A 170 7.00 9.04 19.33
C SER A 170 6.93 8.80 17.82
N ILE A 171 7.15 9.83 17.00
CA ILE A 171 7.18 9.69 15.53
C ILE A 171 8.39 8.87 15.11
N THR A 172 9.58 9.20 15.61
CA THR A 172 10.81 8.43 15.30
C THR A 172 10.65 6.96 15.72
N ALA A 173 10.12 6.69 16.91
CA ALA A 173 9.91 5.32 17.36
C ALA A 173 8.92 4.54 16.47
N ALA A 174 7.85 5.21 16.00
CA ALA A 174 6.87 4.61 15.11
C ALA A 174 7.42 4.35 13.70
N GLU A 175 8.23 5.27 13.15
CA GLU A 175 8.95 5.09 11.88
C GLU A 175 9.90 3.88 11.95
N GLU A 176 10.72 3.78 13.00
CA GLU A 176 11.61 2.63 13.19
C GLU A 176 10.85 1.32 13.34
N GLN A 177 9.73 1.33 14.08
CA GLN A 177 8.90 0.14 14.23
C GLN A 177 8.27 -0.28 12.89
N ALA A 178 7.83 0.68 12.08
CA ALA A 178 7.32 0.41 10.74
C ALA A 178 8.40 -0.17 9.82
N ALA A 179 9.61 0.40 9.84
CA ALA A 179 10.77 -0.12 9.10
C ALA A 179 11.11 -1.56 9.51
N ARG A 180 11.22 -1.84 10.82
CA ARG A 180 11.47 -3.21 11.33
C ARG A 180 10.39 -4.21 10.89
N ARG A 181 9.11 -3.80 10.88
CA ARG A 181 8.03 -4.67 10.39
C ARG A 181 8.14 -4.93 8.90
N ALA A 182 8.48 -3.93 8.10
CA ALA A 182 8.67 -4.10 6.66
C ALA A 182 9.83 -5.06 6.36
N GLU A 183 10.98 -4.90 7.03
CA GLU A 183 12.13 -5.80 6.92
C GLU A 183 11.76 -7.25 7.30
N GLN A 184 11.05 -7.44 8.40
CA GLN A 184 10.59 -8.76 8.83
C GLN A 184 9.64 -9.42 7.83
N GLN A 185 8.77 -8.64 7.19
CA GLN A 185 7.87 -9.15 6.14
C GLN A 185 8.65 -9.62 4.91
N VAL A 186 9.67 -8.86 4.48
CA VAL A 186 10.55 -9.24 3.37
C VAL A 186 11.29 -10.55 3.68
N LEU A 187 11.96 -10.62 4.84
CA LEU A 187 12.68 -11.83 5.26
C LEU A 187 11.77 -13.06 5.34
N THR A 188 10.54 -12.88 5.83
CA THR A 188 9.56 -13.97 5.93
C THR A 188 9.13 -14.42 4.53
N ALA A 189 8.84 -13.48 3.63
CA ALA A 189 8.45 -13.77 2.25
C ALA A 189 9.57 -14.50 1.47
N GLU A 190 10.83 -14.10 1.66
CA GLU A 190 11.99 -14.78 1.07
C GLU A 190 12.14 -16.21 1.58
N GLN A 191 12.00 -16.43 2.89
CA GLN A 191 12.07 -17.78 3.48
C GLN A 191 10.94 -18.67 2.98
N GLU A 192 9.73 -18.13 2.83
CA GLU A 192 8.58 -18.84 2.28
C GLU A 192 8.80 -19.21 0.81
N ALA A 193 9.33 -18.28 0.00
CA ALA A 193 9.67 -18.52 -1.40
C ALA A 193 10.75 -19.61 -1.54
N GLN A 194 11.80 -19.57 -0.71
CA GLN A 194 12.85 -20.60 -0.70
C GLN A 194 12.29 -21.98 -0.33
N ARG A 195 11.42 -22.04 0.70
CA ARG A 195 10.76 -23.29 1.10
C ARG A 195 9.89 -23.85 -0.02
N GLN A 196 9.15 -23.00 -0.73
CA GLN A 196 8.34 -23.42 -1.87
C GLN A 196 9.20 -24.00 -3.00
N GLN A 197 10.29 -23.30 -3.37
CA GLN A 197 11.23 -23.80 -4.40
C GLN A 197 11.86 -25.14 -4.02
N GLN A 198 12.20 -25.33 -2.74
CA GLN A 198 12.74 -26.61 -2.28
C GLN A 198 11.72 -27.74 -2.41
N LEU A 199 10.47 -27.52 -1.99
CA LEU A 199 9.40 -28.49 -2.13
C LEU A 199 9.10 -28.85 -3.60
N GLU A 200 9.20 -27.87 -4.51
CA GLU A 200 9.04 -28.12 -5.95
C GLU A 200 10.18 -28.96 -6.52
N ARG A 201 11.43 -28.67 -6.14
CA ARG A 201 12.60 -29.48 -6.53
C ARG A 201 12.49 -30.91 -6.02
N ASP A 202 12.09 -31.09 -4.77
CA ASP A 202 11.92 -32.42 -4.17
C ASP A 202 10.83 -33.21 -4.90
N ARG A 203 9.70 -32.58 -5.25
CA ARG A 203 8.64 -33.20 -6.07
C ARG A 203 9.13 -33.59 -7.46
N ALA A 204 9.88 -32.73 -8.14
CA ALA A 204 10.43 -33.00 -9.46
C ALA A 204 11.41 -34.18 -9.42
N GLN A 205 12.29 -34.22 -8.41
CA GLN A 205 13.21 -35.35 -8.20
C GLN A 205 12.46 -36.64 -7.91
N GLN A 206 11.43 -36.61 -7.07
CA GLN A 206 10.62 -37.78 -6.76
C GLN A 206 9.90 -38.32 -8.00
N GLN A 207 9.35 -37.44 -8.85
CA GLN A 207 8.74 -37.81 -10.12
C GLN A 207 9.75 -38.47 -11.08
N GLN A 208 10.96 -37.92 -11.19
CA GLN A 208 12.01 -38.51 -12.03
C GLN A 208 12.44 -39.89 -11.53
N GLN A 209 12.59 -40.07 -10.22
CA GLN A 209 12.93 -41.38 -9.63
C GLN A 209 11.83 -42.42 -9.88
N GLN A 210 10.55 -42.04 -9.74
CA GLN A 210 9.42 -42.92 -10.04
C GLN A 210 9.40 -43.34 -11.52
N GLN A 211 9.64 -42.40 -12.44
CA GLN A 211 9.71 -42.69 -13.88
C GLN A 211 10.89 -43.62 -14.22
N ALA A 212 12.07 -43.36 -13.65
CA ALA A 212 13.25 -44.20 -13.86
C ALA A 212 13.05 -45.63 -13.31
N ALA A 213 12.45 -45.77 -12.12
CA ALA A 213 12.14 -47.07 -11.54
C ALA A 213 11.11 -47.85 -12.39
N ALA A 214 10.06 -47.18 -12.87
CA ALA A 214 9.06 -47.79 -13.76
C ALA A 214 9.69 -48.23 -15.10
N ALA A 215 10.56 -47.41 -15.69
CA ALA A 215 11.28 -47.75 -16.91
C ALA A 215 12.21 -48.96 -16.73
N ALA A 216 12.95 -49.03 -15.61
CA ALA A 216 13.81 -50.16 -15.29
C ALA A 216 13.02 -51.46 -15.10
N GLN A 217 11.87 -51.41 -14.43
CA GLN A 217 10.99 -52.57 -14.27
C GLN A 217 10.44 -53.07 -15.61
N LEU A 218 10.05 -52.16 -16.51
CA LEU A 218 9.58 -52.53 -17.84
C LEU A 218 10.69 -53.20 -18.66
N ALA A 219 11.91 -52.65 -18.62
CA ALA A 219 13.06 -53.24 -19.31
C ALA A 219 13.41 -54.65 -18.79
N GLN A 220 13.33 -54.87 -17.46
CA GLN A 220 13.53 -56.21 -16.88
C GLN A 220 12.47 -57.21 -17.34
N GLN A 221 11.20 -56.81 -17.39
CA GLN A 221 10.11 -57.67 -17.88
C GLN A 221 10.31 -58.04 -19.36
N GLN A 222 10.72 -57.08 -20.19
CA GLN A 222 11.02 -57.33 -21.60
C GLN A 222 12.18 -58.31 -21.75
N ALA A 223 13.28 -58.12 -21.01
CA ALA A 223 14.43 -59.03 -21.06
C ALA A 223 14.07 -60.45 -20.60
N ALA A 224 13.25 -60.60 -19.55
CA ALA A 224 12.78 -61.90 -19.08
C ALA A 224 11.86 -62.59 -20.11
N ALA A 225 10.96 -61.83 -20.77
CA ALA A 225 10.11 -62.35 -21.82
C ALA A 225 10.92 -62.81 -23.05
N GLU A 226 11.94 -62.05 -23.45
CA GLU A 226 12.84 -62.43 -24.53
C GLU A 226 13.65 -63.70 -24.21
N GLN A 227 14.15 -63.84 -22.98
CA GLN A 227 14.84 -65.05 -22.55
C GLN A 227 13.91 -66.27 -22.58
N THR A 228 12.70 -66.13 -22.05
CA THR A 228 11.70 -67.20 -22.07
C THR A 228 11.39 -67.63 -23.51
N ALA A 229 11.19 -66.67 -24.43
CA ALA A 229 10.96 -66.96 -25.84
C ALA A 229 12.13 -67.68 -26.52
N ARG A 230 13.39 -67.33 -26.17
CA ARG A 230 14.60 -68.02 -26.68
C ARG A 230 14.69 -69.45 -26.16
N ASP A 231 14.43 -69.66 -24.87
CA ASP A 231 14.48 -70.99 -24.25
C ASP A 231 13.38 -71.91 -24.81
N GLU A 232 12.17 -71.37 -25.07
CA GLU A 232 11.09 -72.12 -25.71
C GLU A 232 11.43 -72.50 -27.15
N ALA A 233 12.03 -71.59 -27.92
CA ALA A 233 12.50 -71.89 -29.28
C ALA A 233 13.56 -73.00 -29.29
N ALA A 234 14.52 -72.95 -28.35
CA ALA A 234 15.58 -73.96 -28.24
C ALA A 234 15.08 -75.36 -27.79
N ARG A 235 13.90 -75.46 -27.17
CA ARG A 235 13.29 -76.76 -26.79
C ARG A 235 12.47 -77.42 -27.90
N GLN A 236 12.16 -76.68 -28.97
CA GLN A 236 11.38 -77.18 -30.10
C GLN A 236 12.25 -77.68 -31.26
N GLU A 237 13.57 -77.52 -31.17
CA GLU A 237 14.59 -78.13 -32.04
C GLU A 237 15.10 -79.46 -31.46
#